data_AF-A0A060CFQ6-F1
#
_entry.id   AF-A0A060CFQ6-F1
#
_cell.length_a   1.000
_cell.length_b   1.000
_cell.length_c   1.000
_cell.angle_alpha   90.00
_cell.angle_beta   90.00
_cell.angle_gamma   90.00
#
_symmetry.space_group_name_H-M   'P 1'
#
loop_
_entity.id
_entity.type
_entity.pdbx_description
1 polymer ?
#
loop_
_entity_poly.entity_id
_entity_poly.type
_entity_poly.pdbx_seq_one_letter_code
_entity_poly.pdbx_strand_id
1 'polypeptide(L)'
;ETEWLGNTPTGGEMRFHLFNLTPEAISGFSLCYTTQSRISGAAEISNGRLIGYDASFQEIAPPEGFVLAPGGAWTVGDRAALAQPVPSRRRCEKCFLKAADGQLVSSMSAISSFLKSPRRPRRRACR
;
A
#
# COMPACT_ATOMS: atom_id res chain seq x y z
N GLU A 1 -7.04 1.79 32.40
CA GLU A 1 -7.29 0.50 31.75
C GLU A 1 -7.89 0.80 30.38
N THR A 2 -7.26 0.35 29.30
CA THR A 2 -7.69 0.64 27.93
C THR A 2 -8.19 -0.65 27.30
N GLU A 3 -9.51 -0.74 27.12
CA GLU A 3 -10.19 -1.84 26.45
C GLU A 3 -10.21 -1.62 24.93
N TRP A 4 -9.76 -2.61 24.17
CA TRP A 4 -9.80 -2.62 22.72
C TRP A 4 -11.12 -3.23 22.25
N LEU A 5 -12.04 -2.37 21.78
CA LEU A 5 -13.31 -2.80 21.19
C LEU A 5 -13.09 -3.06 19.69
N GLY A 6 -13.35 -4.30 19.26
CA GLY A 6 -12.97 -4.87 17.97
C GLY A 6 -13.15 -3.97 16.73
N ASN A 7 -12.13 -3.98 15.88
CA ASN A 7 -12.07 -3.28 14.60
C ASN A 7 -13.12 -3.81 13.60
N THR A 8 -13.94 -2.94 13.01
CA THR A 8 -14.87 -3.34 11.93
C THR A 8 -14.11 -3.50 10.61
N PRO A 9 -14.37 -4.56 9.80
CA PRO A 9 -13.51 -4.98 8.69
C PRO A 9 -13.73 -4.20 7.39
N THR A 10 -14.08 -2.92 7.44
CA THR A 10 -14.14 -2.07 6.23
C THR A 10 -13.00 -1.08 6.22
N GLY A 11 -11.79 -1.62 6.27
CA GLY A 11 -10.57 -0.90 5.97
C GLY A 11 -10.53 -0.47 4.51
N GLY A 12 -9.83 0.62 4.24
CA GLY A 12 -9.63 1.13 2.89
C GLY A 12 -8.39 0.56 2.20
N GLU A 13 -8.44 0.36 0.88
CA GLU A 13 -7.30 -0.09 0.08
C GLU A 13 -6.45 1.08 -0.43
N MET A 14 -5.14 1.02 -0.20
CA MET A 14 -4.16 1.91 -0.80
C MET A 14 -3.46 1.18 -1.95
N ARG A 15 -3.57 1.70 -3.18
CA ARG A 15 -2.85 1.17 -4.34
C ARG A 15 -1.71 2.07 -4.77
N PHE A 16 -0.59 1.46 -5.13
CA PHE A 16 0.55 2.12 -5.74
C PHE A 16 0.74 1.59 -7.15
N HIS A 17 1.02 2.50 -8.08
CA HIS A 17 1.37 2.19 -9.46
C HIS A 17 2.78 2.72 -9.71
N LEU A 18 3.73 1.81 -9.93
CA LEU A 18 5.11 2.12 -10.21
C LEU A 18 5.37 1.85 -11.69
N PHE A 19 5.92 2.83 -12.39
CA PHE A 19 6.29 2.74 -13.80
C PHE A 19 7.80 2.77 -13.93
N ASN A 20 8.36 1.83 -14.67
CA ASN A 20 9.77 1.89 -15.05
C ASN A 20 9.92 2.76 -16.28
N LEU A 21 10.43 3.97 -16.07
CA LEU A 21 10.68 4.95 -17.13
C LEU A 21 12.12 4.87 -17.68
N THR A 22 12.91 3.91 -17.19
CA THR A 22 14.29 3.69 -17.63
C THR A 22 14.32 2.70 -18.80
N PRO A 23 15.38 2.70 -19.63
CA PRO A 23 15.58 1.70 -20.67
C PRO A 23 16.06 0.34 -20.14
N GLU A 24 16.28 0.21 -18.84
CA GLU A 24 16.85 -0.99 -18.20
C GLU A 24 15.79 -1.73 -17.37
N ALA A 25 15.92 -3.06 -17.24
CA ALA A 25 15.05 -3.84 -16.39
C ALA A 25 15.44 -3.70 -14.91
N ILE A 26 14.45 -3.54 -14.03
CA ILE A 26 14.68 -3.35 -12.59
C ILE A 26 14.23 -4.62 -11.84
N SER A 27 15.11 -5.17 -11.00
CA SER A 27 14.82 -6.35 -10.17
C SER A 27 15.40 -6.18 -8.76
N GLY A 28 14.93 -7.00 -7.82
CA GLY A 28 15.41 -6.97 -6.43
C GLY A 28 15.09 -5.67 -5.67
N PHE A 29 14.10 -4.89 -6.14
CA PHE A 29 13.70 -3.64 -5.52
C PHE A 29 12.59 -3.82 -4.46
N SER A 30 12.40 -2.83 -3.60
CA SER A 30 11.24 -2.72 -2.72
C SER A 30 10.64 -1.31 -2.74
N LEU A 31 9.34 -1.21 -2.54
CA LEU A 31 8.62 0.05 -2.31
C LEU A 31 8.61 0.35 -0.83
N CYS A 32 9.16 1.50 -0.48
CA CYS A 32 9.12 2.05 0.87
C CYS A 32 8.14 3.22 0.91
N TYR A 33 7.24 3.24 1.88
CA TYR A 33 6.36 4.38 2.08
C TYR A 33 6.09 4.65 3.56
N THR A 34 5.76 5.91 3.86
CA THR A 34 5.28 6.33 5.17
C THR A 34 3.82 6.72 5.11
N THR A 35 3.05 6.21 6.06
CA THR A 35 1.63 6.50 6.22
C THR A 35 1.28 6.73 7.68
N GLN A 36 0.34 7.65 7.96
CA GLN A 36 -0.13 7.92 9.32
C GLN A 36 -1.12 6.85 9.81
N SER A 37 -1.71 6.11 8.89
CA SER A 37 -2.68 5.08 9.21
C SER A 37 -1.95 3.77 9.51
N ARG A 38 -2.20 3.23 10.71
CA ARG A 38 -1.61 1.95 11.11
C ARG A 38 -2.21 0.84 10.26
N ILE A 39 -1.34 -0.03 9.76
CA ILE A 39 -1.74 -1.32 9.20
C ILE A 39 -2.35 -2.16 10.34
N SER A 40 -3.63 -2.48 10.26
CA SER A 40 -4.24 -3.44 11.18
C SER A 40 -3.86 -4.86 10.75
N GLY A 41 -3.41 -5.70 11.68
CA GLY A 41 -2.93 -7.06 11.41
C GLY A 41 -3.86 -7.87 10.49
N ALA A 42 -3.25 -8.67 9.62
CA ALA A 42 -3.74 -9.20 8.35
C ALA A 42 -3.76 -8.15 7.22
N ALA A 43 -2.59 -7.58 6.91
CA ALA A 43 -2.42 -6.85 5.66
C ALA A 43 -2.57 -7.80 4.47
N GLU A 44 -3.70 -7.71 3.77
CA GLU A 44 -3.81 -8.28 2.43
C GLU A 44 -3.01 -7.38 1.47
N ILE A 45 -1.71 -7.63 1.39
CA ILE A 45 -0.88 -7.09 0.31
C ILE A 45 -1.22 -7.86 -0.97
N SER A 46 -1.72 -7.16 -1.96
CA SER A 46 -1.99 -7.69 -3.29
C SER A 46 -0.81 -7.42 -4.21
N ASN A 47 -0.38 -8.46 -4.95
CA ASN A 47 0.72 -8.40 -5.91
C ASN A 47 2.05 -7.89 -5.30
N GLY A 48 2.33 -8.25 -4.05
CA GLY A 48 3.54 -7.91 -3.32
C GLY A 48 3.62 -8.64 -1.98
N ARG A 49 4.69 -8.38 -1.23
CA ARG A 49 4.94 -8.97 0.08
C ARG A 49 5.48 -7.91 1.03
N LEU A 50 4.83 -7.74 2.18
CA LEU A 50 5.38 -6.90 3.25
C LEU A 50 6.64 -7.58 3.80
N ILE A 51 7.77 -6.89 3.73
CA ILE A 51 9.08 -7.40 4.18
C ILE A 51 9.64 -6.65 5.38
N GLY A 52 9.10 -5.48 5.70
CA GLY A 52 9.45 -4.72 6.90
C GLY A 52 8.40 -3.67 7.21
N TYR A 53 8.22 -3.38 8.50
CA TYR A 53 7.42 -2.25 8.96
C TYR A 53 7.93 -1.73 10.30
N ASP A 54 7.85 -0.43 10.50
CA ASP A 54 8.10 0.22 11.79
C ASP A 54 7.15 1.41 11.95
N ALA A 55 6.14 1.25 12.81
CA ALA A 55 5.07 2.21 13.05
C ALA A 55 4.43 2.73 11.75
N SER A 56 4.89 3.88 11.26
CA SER A 56 4.40 4.55 10.05
C SER A 56 5.11 4.12 8.78
N PHE A 57 6.28 3.50 8.88
CA PHE A 57 7.10 3.04 7.77
C PHE A 57 6.72 1.63 7.34
N GLN A 58 6.61 1.42 6.02
CA GLN A 58 6.25 0.16 5.39
C GLN A 58 7.20 -0.12 4.23
N GLU A 59 7.67 -1.36 4.10
CA GLU A 59 8.50 -1.83 3.01
C GLU A 59 7.85 -3.05 2.35
N ILE A 60 7.50 -2.93 1.07
CA ILE A 60 6.85 -3.96 0.28
C ILE A 60 7.75 -4.38 -0.89
N ALA A 61 8.10 -5.65 -0.94
CA ALA A 61 8.75 -6.24 -2.09
C ALA A 61 7.71 -6.68 -3.14
N PRO A 62 8.06 -6.66 -4.44
CA PRO A 62 7.28 -7.34 -5.45
C PRO A 62 7.30 -8.87 -5.23
N PRO A 63 6.50 -9.64 -5.99
CA PRO A 63 6.58 -11.09 -5.97
C PRO A 63 8.02 -11.58 -6.22
N GLU A 64 8.35 -12.74 -5.65
CA GLU A 64 9.69 -13.31 -5.83
C GLU A 64 9.99 -13.55 -7.32
N GLY A 65 11.20 -13.18 -7.75
CA GLY A 65 11.61 -13.25 -9.16
C GLY A 65 10.98 -12.19 -10.07
N PHE A 66 10.20 -11.24 -9.54
CA PHE A 66 9.62 -10.17 -10.36
C PHE A 66 10.69 -9.26 -10.96
N VAL A 67 10.55 -8.99 -12.27
CA VAL A 67 11.38 -8.07 -13.03
C VAL A 67 10.47 -7.01 -13.66
N LEU A 68 10.74 -5.75 -13.36
CA LEU A 68 10.02 -4.63 -13.94
C LEU A 68 10.72 -4.22 -15.26
N ALA A 69 10.14 -4.67 -16.38
CA ALA A 69 10.65 -4.36 -17.72
C ALA A 69 10.66 -2.85 -18.02
N PRO A 70 11.52 -2.39 -18.96
CA PRO A 70 11.46 -1.02 -19.48
C PRO A 70 10.06 -0.65 -19.98
N GLY A 71 9.54 0.50 -19.56
CA GLY A 71 8.16 0.93 -19.85
C GLY A 71 7.07 0.13 -19.12
N GLY A 72 7.44 -0.88 -18.33
CA GLY A 72 6.53 -1.72 -17.58
C GLY A 72 5.96 -1.02 -16.34
N ALA A 73 4.91 -1.64 -15.78
CA ALA A 73 4.27 -1.16 -14.57
C ALA A 73 4.09 -2.28 -13.55
N TRP A 74 4.28 -1.95 -12.27
CA TRP A 74 3.95 -2.80 -11.14
C TRP A 74 2.88 -2.11 -10.30
N THR A 75 1.76 -2.82 -10.07
CA THR A 75 0.67 -2.34 -9.21
C THR A 75 0.62 -3.19 -7.96
N VAL A 76 0.66 -2.55 -6.81
CA VAL A 76 0.61 -3.21 -5.49
C VAL A 76 -0.46 -2.54 -4.64
N GLY A 77 -1.21 -3.32 -3.87
CA GLY A 77 -2.29 -2.81 -3.02
C GLY A 77 -2.16 -3.28 -1.58
N ASP A 78 -2.35 -2.37 -0.63
CA ASP A 78 -2.44 -2.65 0.80
C ASP A 78 -3.86 -2.36 1.28
N ARG A 79 -4.62 -3.42 1.57
CA ARG A 79 -6.02 -3.33 2.06
C ARG A 79 -6.16 -3.02 3.54
N ALA A 80 -5.10 -3.18 4.32
CA ALA A 80 -5.11 -2.90 5.76
C ALA A 80 -4.49 -1.55 6.11
N ALA A 81 -3.91 -0.85 5.13
CA ALA A 81 -3.35 0.49 5.29
C ALA A 81 -4.27 1.43 6.06
N LEU A 82 -5.58 1.39 5.80
CA LEU A 82 -6.53 2.39 6.29
C LEU A 82 -7.56 1.76 7.23
N ALA A 83 -7.28 1.72 8.54
CA ALA A 83 -8.27 1.33 9.56
C ALA A 83 -9.55 2.21 9.54
N GLN A 84 -9.44 3.43 9.01
CA GLN A 84 -10.54 4.36 8.82
C GLN A 84 -10.37 5.15 7.52
N PRO A 85 -11.45 5.69 6.91
CA PRO A 85 -11.32 6.57 5.75
C PRO A 85 -10.48 7.81 6.07
N VAL A 86 -9.31 7.96 5.44
CA VAL A 86 -8.48 9.16 5.57
C VAL A 86 -8.53 10.03 4.31
N PRO A 87 -8.44 11.37 4.44
CA PRO A 87 -8.27 12.27 3.29
C PRO A 87 -7.04 11.89 2.46
N SER A 88 -7.08 12.13 1.14
CA SER A 88 -5.99 11.78 0.20
C SER A 88 -4.61 12.24 0.66
N ARG A 89 -4.53 13.44 1.24
CA ARG A 89 -3.29 14.05 1.74
C ARG A 89 -2.62 13.30 2.90
N ARG A 90 -3.32 12.40 3.58
CA ARG A 90 -2.80 11.64 4.74
C ARG A 90 -2.53 10.16 4.41
N ARG A 91 -2.55 9.76 3.14
CA ARG A 91 -2.46 8.35 2.70
C ARG A 91 -1.04 7.85 2.51
N CYS A 92 -0.25 8.54 1.68
CA CYS A 92 1.21 8.41 1.63
C CYS A 92 1.79 9.81 1.82
N GLU A 93 2.70 9.96 2.79
CA GLU A 93 3.43 11.21 2.97
C GLU A 93 4.72 11.22 2.16
N LYS A 94 5.44 10.09 2.18
CA LYS A 94 6.66 9.88 1.41
C LYS A 94 6.67 8.48 0.87
N CYS A 95 7.12 8.35 -0.38
CA CYS A 95 7.17 7.09 -1.10
C CYS A 95 8.49 7.08 -1.91
N PHE A 96 9.26 6.00 -1.82
CA PHE A 96 10.53 5.83 -2.53
C PHE A 96 10.78 4.35 -2.86
N LEU A 97 11.59 4.10 -3.88
CA LEU A 97 12.10 2.78 -4.20
C LEU A 97 13.44 2.56 -3.50
N LYS A 98 13.65 1.36 -2.98
CA LYS A 98 14.96 0.87 -2.54
C LYS A 98 15.41 -0.18 -3.54
N ALA A 99 16.54 0.07 -4.20
CA ALA A 99 17.14 -0.87 -5.15
C ALA A 99 17.83 -2.03 -4.43
N ALA A 100 18.21 -3.06 -5.19
CA ALA A 100 18.85 -4.27 -4.65
C ALA A 100 20.19 -3.99 -3.95
N ASP A 101 20.89 -2.95 -4.37
CA ASP A 101 22.13 -2.44 -3.77
C ASP A 101 21.90 -1.58 -2.52
N GLY A 102 20.63 -1.36 -2.14
CA GLY A 102 20.23 -0.51 -1.02
C GLY A 102 20.08 0.97 -1.36
N GLN A 103 20.36 1.40 -2.60
CA GLN A 103 20.21 2.78 -3.01
C GLN A 103 18.73 3.20 -3.02
N LEU A 104 18.45 4.40 -2.49
CA LEU A 104 17.10 4.97 -2.50
C LEU A 104 16.89 5.81 -3.76
N VAL A 105 15.87 5.45 -4.54
CA VAL A 105 15.46 6.15 -5.76
C VAL A 105 14.10 6.80 -5.52
N SER A 106 14.05 8.12 -5.66
CA SER A 106 12.81 8.87 -5.47
C SER A 106 11.81 8.58 -6.59
N SER A 107 10.63 8.05 -6.25
CA SER A 107 9.56 7.78 -7.21
C SER A 107 8.76 9.05 -7.48
N MET A 108 8.82 9.60 -8.71
CA MET A 108 8.23 10.91 -9.04
C MET A 108 6.69 10.96 -9.17
N SER A 109 5.97 9.83 -9.10
CA SER A 109 4.50 9.85 -8.98
C SER A 109 3.93 8.52 -8.49
N ALA A 110 3.59 8.46 -7.21
CA ALA A 110 2.71 7.42 -6.68
C ALA A 110 1.26 7.91 -6.73
N ILE A 111 0.49 7.45 -7.71
CA ILE A 111 -0.95 7.73 -7.75
C ILE A 111 -1.63 6.76 -6.78
N SER A 112 -1.97 7.24 -5.57
CA SER A 112 -2.84 6.48 -4.67
C SER A 112 -4.29 6.61 -5.12
N SER A 113 -4.86 5.54 -5.69
CA SER A 113 -6.28 5.49 -6.05
C SER A 113 -7.05 4.69 -5.00
N PHE A 114 -8.16 5.27 -4.52
CA PHE A 114 -9.05 4.65 -3.56
C PHE A 114 -10.31 4.13 -4.26
N LEU A 115 -10.55 2.82 -4.24
CA LEU A 115 -11.90 2.31 -4.49
C LEU A 115 -12.65 2.29 -3.16
N LYS A 116 -13.67 3.16 -3.03
CA LYS A 116 -14.70 2.98 -2.01
C LYS A 116 -15.38 1.65 -2.28
N SER A 117 -15.33 0.72 -1.33
CA SER A 117 -16.18 -0.46 -1.38
C SER A 117 -17.66 -0.02 -1.39
N PRO A 118 -18.53 -0.59 -2.25
CA PRO A 118 -19.93 -0.21 -2.30
C PRO A 118 -20.59 -0.45 -0.94
N ARG A 119 -21.25 0.57 -0.40
CA ARG A 119 -22.00 0.47 0.86
C ARG A 119 -23.04 -0.64 0.72
N ARG A 120 -22.94 -1.71 1.53
CA ARG A 120 -24.07 -2.63 1.70
C ARG A 120 -25.29 -1.81 2.13
N PRO A 121 -26.45 -1.94 1.45
CA PRO A 121 -27.65 -1.25 1.89
C PRO A 121 -27.99 -1.73 3.30
N ARG A 122 -28.16 -0.79 4.24
CA ARG A 122 -28.67 -1.09 5.58
C ARG A 122 -30.06 -1.72 5.38
N ARG A 123 -30.20 -3.01 5.76
CA ARG A 123 -31.53 -3.61 5.91
C ARG A 123 -32.29 -2.75 6.93
N ARG A 124 -33.34 -2.06 6.49
CA ARG A 124 -34.33 -1.48 7.40
C ARG A 124 -34.92 -2.65 8.18
N ALA A 125 -34.70 -2.69 9.49
CA ALA A 125 -35.50 -3.51 10.36
C ALA A 125 -36.90 -2.86 10.40
N CYS A 126 -37.88 -3.51 9.77
CA CYS A 126 -39.28 -3.25 10.06
C CYS A 126 -39.60 -3.92 11.40
N ARG A 127 -39.98 -3.12 12.39
CA ARG A 127 -40.94 -3.49 13.44
C ARG A 127 -41.74 -2.25 13.79
#